data_AF-A0A9E5SED2-F1
#
_entry.id   AF-A0A9E5SED2-F1
#
_cell.length_a   1.000
_cell.length_b   1.000
_cell.length_c   1.000
_cell.angle_alpha   90.00
_cell.angle_beta   90.00
_cell.angle_gamma   90.00
#
_symmetry.space_group_name_H-M   'P 1'
#
loop_
_entity.id
_entity.type
_entity.pdbx_description
1 polymer ?
#
loop_
_entity_poly.entity_id
_entity_poly.type
_entity_poly.pdbx_seq_one_letter_code
_entity_poly.pdbx_strand_id
1 'polypeptide(L)'
;MEKSEQMLQQADELLAAKEYMAASKSFSVGIEQFPNDYRFFWGALRAETEDFQRAEKSHEAAALYRQAMVLVPDEVRSELADAYQEWTNYIALKKEENERRAKVEEIRPGHKMSLDVDKEYRNMNMPTPSKSRFSIPQPVAFLAYFLLIIIVYIGQVAEADQIGFIIAALVGIGVLFVLIVVIWNAYIIFRNRLK
;
A
#
# COMPACT_ATOMS: atom_id res chain seq x y z
N MET A 1 14.45 -0.64 -23.16
CA MET A 1 13.59 -0.94 -21.99
C MET A 1 14.42 -1.00 -20.71
N GLU A 2 15.53 -1.73 -20.66
CA GLU A 2 16.35 -1.90 -19.44
C GLU A 2 16.76 -0.59 -18.72
N LYS A 3 17.13 0.46 -19.46
CA LYS A 3 17.49 1.77 -18.87
C LYS A 3 16.31 2.51 -18.21
N SER A 4 15.10 2.40 -18.77
CA SER A 4 13.91 3.07 -18.20
C SER A 4 13.51 2.41 -16.88
N GLU A 5 13.54 1.07 -16.83
CA GLU A 5 13.27 0.31 -15.59
C GLU A 5 14.28 0.64 -14.49
N GLN A 6 15.58 0.71 -14.81
CA GLN A 6 16.61 1.08 -13.84
C GLN A 6 16.39 2.49 -13.26
N MET A 7 16.00 3.46 -14.10
CA MET A 7 15.71 4.82 -13.63
C MET A 7 14.44 4.89 -12.78
N LEU A 8 13.39 4.15 -13.16
CA LEU A 8 12.17 4.05 -12.35
C LEU A 8 12.48 3.44 -10.99
N GLN A 9 13.23 2.34 -10.95
CA GLN A 9 13.62 1.70 -9.69
C GLN A 9 14.38 2.67 -8.77
N GLN A 10 15.37 3.40 -9.30
CA GLN A 10 16.12 4.39 -8.52
C GLN A 10 15.23 5.53 -7.99
N ALA A 11 14.30 6.03 -8.82
CA ALA A 11 13.37 7.08 -8.41
C ALA A 11 12.37 6.57 -7.35
N ASP A 12 11.90 5.33 -7.47
CA ASP A 12 11.03 4.68 -6.50
C ASP A 12 11.74 4.40 -5.17
N GLU A 13 13.04 4.07 -5.18
CA GLU A 13 13.86 3.96 -3.98
C GLU A 13 13.93 5.30 -3.22
N LEU A 14 14.08 6.41 -3.94
CA LEU A 14 14.05 7.76 -3.35
C LEU A 14 12.66 8.10 -2.77
N LEU A 15 11.57 7.72 -3.44
CA LEU A 15 10.21 7.85 -2.89
C LEU A 15 10.05 7.04 -1.61
N ALA A 16 10.51 5.79 -1.59
CA ALA A 16 10.42 4.93 -0.42
C ALA A 16 11.24 5.48 0.76
N ALA A 17 12.38 6.13 0.47
CA ALA A 17 13.20 6.84 1.44
C ALA A 17 12.59 8.19 1.90
N LYS A 18 11.45 8.61 1.33
CA LYS A 18 10.79 9.92 1.54
C LYS A 18 11.65 11.11 1.13
N GLU A 19 12.59 10.90 0.21
CA GLU A 19 13.43 11.95 -0.36
C GLU A 19 12.70 12.62 -1.54
N TYR A 20 11.54 13.23 -1.28
CA TYR A 20 10.61 13.67 -2.33
C TYR A 20 11.22 14.66 -3.35
N MET A 21 12.08 15.57 -2.88
CA MET A 21 12.79 16.51 -3.76
C MET A 21 13.75 15.79 -4.72
N ALA A 22 14.49 14.79 -4.23
CA ALA A 22 15.40 14.00 -5.04
C ALA A 22 14.63 13.09 -6.00
N ALA A 23 13.56 12.46 -5.51
CA ALA A 23 12.65 11.64 -6.32
C ALA A 23 12.04 12.46 -7.46
N SER A 24 11.50 13.64 -7.18
CA SER A 24 10.92 14.56 -8.17
C SER A 24 11.94 14.89 -9.27
N LYS A 25 13.17 15.25 -8.90
CA LYS A 25 14.25 15.49 -9.86
C LYS A 25 14.57 14.27 -10.71
N SER A 26 14.62 13.08 -10.10
CA SER A 26 14.87 11.82 -10.81
C SER A 26 13.77 11.51 -11.83
N PHE A 27 12.49 11.65 -11.44
CA PHE A 27 11.37 11.46 -12.35
C PHE A 27 11.35 12.49 -13.48
N SER A 28 11.67 13.77 -13.22
CA SER A 28 11.76 14.79 -14.27
C SER A 28 12.81 14.45 -15.34
N VAL A 29 13.99 13.96 -14.93
CA VAL A 29 15.00 13.46 -15.87
C VAL A 29 14.49 12.25 -16.67
N GLY A 30 13.68 11.40 -16.04
CA GLY A 30 13.00 10.29 -16.69
C GLY A 30 11.94 10.73 -17.71
N ILE A 31 11.14 11.75 -17.40
CA ILE A 31 10.15 12.36 -18.32
C ILE A 31 10.85 12.88 -19.58
N GLU A 32 11.98 13.57 -19.44
CA GLU A 32 12.74 14.10 -20.58
C GLU A 32 13.29 12.98 -21.49
N GLN A 33 13.77 11.88 -20.89
CA GLN A 33 14.34 10.76 -21.65
C GLN A 33 13.29 9.80 -22.22
N PHE A 34 12.15 9.66 -21.54
CA PHE A 34 11.10 8.69 -21.87
C PHE A 34 9.71 9.36 -21.80
N PRO A 35 9.42 10.36 -22.66
CA PRO A 35 8.20 11.17 -22.57
C PRO A 35 6.89 10.42 -22.86
N ASN A 36 6.97 9.18 -23.36
CA ASN A 36 5.81 8.33 -23.63
C ASN A 36 5.53 7.32 -22.53
N ASP A 37 6.33 7.29 -21.45
CA ASP A 37 6.15 6.37 -20.33
C ASP A 37 5.42 7.08 -19.19
N TYR A 38 4.15 6.73 -18.99
CA TYR A 38 3.28 7.34 -17.99
C TYR A 38 3.83 7.21 -16.55
N ARG A 39 4.68 6.20 -16.30
CA ARG A 39 5.20 5.88 -14.96
C ARG A 39 6.06 7.01 -14.41
N PHE A 40 6.81 7.72 -15.26
CA PHE A 40 7.59 8.87 -14.80
C PHE A 40 6.71 10.07 -14.42
N PHE A 41 5.63 10.33 -15.17
CA PHE A 41 4.66 11.38 -14.81
C PHE A 41 3.91 11.03 -13.51
N TRP A 42 3.51 9.77 -13.37
CA TRP A 42 2.86 9.28 -12.16
C TRP A 42 3.80 9.33 -10.94
N GLY A 43 5.04 8.93 -11.10
CA GLY A 43 6.07 9.02 -10.06
C GLY A 43 6.37 10.46 -9.65
N ALA A 44 6.51 11.38 -10.62
CA ALA A 44 6.67 12.81 -10.35
C ALA A 44 5.47 13.38 -9.59
N LEU A 45 4.25 13.00 -9.95
CA LEU A 45 3.04 13.37 -9.22
C LEU A 45 3.10 12.88 -7.77
N ARG A 46 3.48 11.62 -7.55
CA ARG A 46 3.66 11.08 -6.19
C ARG A 46 4.71 11.88 -5.42
N ALA A 47 5.85 12.21 -6.02
CA ALA A 47 6.87 13.02 -5.36
C ALA A 47 6.36 14.43 -4.99
N GLU A 48 5.68 15.12 -5.92
CA GLU A 48 5.15 16.48 -5.72
C GLU A 48 4.06 16.56 -4.65
N THR A 49 3.31 15.45 -4.49
CA THR A 49 2.25 15.32 -3.49
C THR A 49 2.72 14.67 -2.18
N GLU A 50 4.03 14.43 -2.03
CA GLU A 50 4.64 13.72 -0.90
C GLU A 50 3.96 12.36 -0.64
N ASP A 51 3.79 11.61 -1.73
CA ASP A 51 3.04 10.35 -1.83
C ASP A 51 1.59 10.49 -1.36
N PHE A 52 0.90 11.51 -1.88
CA PHE A 52 -0.49 11.85 -1.58
C PHE A 52 -0.78 12.23 -0.11
N GLN A 53 0.23 12.69 0.63
CA GLN A 53 0.06 13.13 2.02
C GLN A 53 -0.07 14.65 2.16
N ARG A 54 0.34 15.39 1.13
CA ARG A 54 0.30 16.86 1.13
C ARG A 54 -1.14 17.36 1.15
N ALA A 55 -1.44 18.23 2.12
CA ALA A 55 -2.77 18.81 2.33
C ALA A 55 -3.04 20.06 1.47
N GLU A 56 -2.13 20.40 0.56
CA GLU A 56 -2.24 21.57 -0.31
C GLU A 56 -2.24 21.15 -1.78
N LYS A 57 -3.04 21.87 -2.58
CA LYS A 57 -3.17 21.59 -4.00
C LYS A 57 -2.03 22.26 -4.78
N SER A 58 -1.15 21.45 -5.35
CA SER A 58 -0.15 21.92 -6.32
C SER A 58 -0.78 22.03 -7.72
N HIS A 59 -0.51 23.15 -8.41
CA HIS A 59 -0.91 23.33 -9.81
C HIS A 59 -0.17 22.35 -10.73
N GLU A 60 1.08 22.01 -10.37
CA GLU A 60 1.93 21.09 -11.12
C GLU A 60 1.43 19.66 -11.01
N ALA A 61 0.94 19.24 -9.83
CA ALA A 61 0.33 17.93 -9.63
C ALA A 61 -0.83 17.66 -10.61
N ALA A 62 -1.71 18.66 -10.84
CA ALA A 62 -2.80 18.49 -11.79
C ALA A 62 -2.32 18.36 -13.25
N ALA A 63 -1.20 19.00 -13.62
CA ALA A 63 -0.61 18.86 -14.95
C ALA A 63 0.03 17.48 -15.14
N LEU A 64 0.81 17.01 -14.16
CA LEU A 64 1.44 15.69 -14.17
C LEU A 64 0.39 14.57 -14.26
N TYR A 65 -0.69 14.67 -13.48
CA TYR A 65 -1.79 13.71 -13.54
C TYR A 65 -2.41 13.64 -14.95
N ARG A 66 -2.73 14.78 -15.56
CA ARG A 66 -3.30 14.81 -16.92
C ARG A 66 -2.39 14.13 -17.94
N GLN A 67 -1.09 14.40 -17.88
CA GLN A 67 -0.12 13.77 -18.79
C GLN A 67 -0.04 12.26 -18.57
N ALA A 68 0.04 11.80 -17.31
CA ALA A 68 0.02 10.38 -17.00
C ALA A 68 -1.25 9.69 -17.56
N MET A 69 -2.42 10.32 -17.41
CA MET A 69 -3.69 9.76 -17.87
C MET A 69 -3.84 9.73 -19.39
N VAL A 70 -3.13 10.56 -20.16
CA VAL A 70 -3.12 10.43 -21.64
C VAL A 70 -2.36 9.18 -22.07
N LEU A 71 -1.29 8.83 -21.36
CA LEU A 71 -0.35 7.77 -21.73
C LEU A 71 -0.65 6.42 -21.09
N VAL A 72 -1.41 6.38 -19.99
CA VAL A 72 -1.67 5.15 -19.23
C VAL A 72 -2.52 4.15 -20.04
N PRO A 73 -2.19 2.84 -20.00
CA PRO A 73 -3.06 1.78 -20.51
C PRO A 73 -4.39 1.70 -19.76
N ASP A 74 -5.44 1.24 -20.43
CA ASP A 74 -6.80 1.20 -19.85
C ASP A 74 -6.91 0.26 -18.64
N GLU A 75 -6.08 -0.79 -18.58
CA GLU A 75 -6.04 -1.77 -17.50
C GLU A 75 -5.68 -1.15 -16.15
N VAL A 76 -4.86 -0.10 -16.15
CA VAL A 76 -4.36 0.56 -14.92
C VAL A 76 -5.01 1.93 -14.70
N ARG A 77 -5.68 2.48 -15.73
CA ARG A 77 -6.28 3.81 -15.71
C ARG A 77 -7.20 4.05 -14.50
N SER A 78 -8.06 3.08 -14.17
CA SER A 78 -8.99 3.21 -13.04
C SER A 78 -8.26 3.33 -11.71
N GLU A 79 -7.22 2.50 -11.49
CA GLU A 79 -6.45 2.51 -10.25
C GLU A 79 -5.78 3.86 -10.00
N LEU A 80 -5.18 4.44 -11.05
CA LEU A 80 -4.55 5.77 -10.96
C LEU A 80 -5.57 6.87 -10.72
N ALA A 81 -6.73 6.80 -11.39
CA ALA A 81 -7.81 7.75 -11.20
C ALA A 81 -8.36 7.72 -9.77
N ASP A 82 -8.56 6.54 -9.21
CA ASP A 82 -9.04 6.35 -7.85
C ASP A 82 -8.06 6.91 -6.82
N ALA A 83 -6.76 6.62 -6.96
CA ALA A 83 -5.72 7.15 -6.08
C ALA A 83 -5.64 8.69 -6.11
N TYR A 84 -5.71 9.29 -7.32
CA TYR A 84 -5.72 10.74 -7.45
C TYR A 84 -6.99 11.36 -6.86
N GLN A 85 -8.15 10.75 -7.11
CA GLN A 85 -9.43 11.21 -6.59
C GLN A 85 -9.45 11.17 -5.05
N GLU A 86 -8.95 10.10 -4.44
CA GLU A 86 -8.82 9.95 -2.99
C GLU A 86 -7.99 11.10 -2.38
N TRP A 87 -6.84 11.42 -2.98
CA TRP A 87 -6.02 12.54 -2.55
C TRP A 87 -6.73 13.89 -2.67
N THR A 88 -7.42 14.14 -3.78
CA THR A 88 -8.17 15.41 -3.94
C THR A 88 -9.30 15.56 -2.92
N ASN A 89 -9.97 14.46 -2.57
CA ASN A 89 -10.97 14.44 -1.50
C ASN A 89 -10.33 14.72 -0.13
N TYR A 90 -9.16 14.12 0.15
CA TYR A 90 -8.39 14.40 1.36
C TYR A 90 -8.03 15.88 1.51
N ILE A 91 -7.56 16.54 0.44
CA ILE A 91 -7.28 17.97 0.45
C ILE A 91 -8.56 18.78 0.74
N ALA A 92 -9.67 18.44 0.10
CA ALA A 92 -10.94 19.14 0.29
C ALA A 92 -11.40 19.06 1.76
N LEU A 93 -11.32 17.88 2.37
CA LEU A 93 -11.64 17.67 3.78
C LEU A 93 -10.72 18.46 4.71
N LYS A 94 -9.41 18.47 4.44
CA LYS A 94 -8.43 19.25 5.23
C LYS A 94 -8.67 20.74 5.14
N LYS A 95 -9.05 21.23 3.95
CA LYS A 95 -9.40 22.63 3.74
C LYS A 95 -10.64 23.02 4.55
N GLU A 96 -11.70 22.22 4.49
CA GLU A 96 -12.93 22.44 5.26
C GLU A 96 -12.66 22.42 6.79
N GLU A 97 -11.82 21.49 7.25
CA GLU A 97 -11.42 21.40 8.64
C GLU A 97 -10.69 22.67 9.11
N ASN A 98 -9.76 23.18 8.30
CA ASN A 98 -9.02 24.40 8.60
C ASN A 98 -9.93 25.64 8.61
N GLU A 99 -10.87 25.74 7.67
CA GLU A 99 -11.88 26.82 7.63
C GLU A 99 -12.79 26.78 8.87
N ARG A 100 -13.20 25.58 9.32
CA ARG A 100 -13.99 25.42 10.55
C ARG A 100 -13.19 25.83 11.79
N ARG A 101 -11.92 25.43 11.89
CA ARG A 101 -11.02 25.83 12.99
C ARG A 101 -10.86 27.36 13.03
N ALA A 102 -10.63 27.99 11.89
CA ALA A 102 -10.50 29.44 11.78
C ALA A 102 -11.77 30.18 12.26
N LYS A 103 -12.96 29.70 11.87
CA LYS A 103 -14.25 30.27 12.33
C LYS A 103 -14.45 30.12 13.85
N VAL A 104 -14.05 29.00 14.43
CA VAL A 104 -14.15 28.79 15.90
C VAL A 104 -13.20 29.71 16.66
N GLU A 105 -11.98 29.89 16.14
CA GLU A 105 -10.97 30.79 16.73
C GLU A 105 -11.39 32.27 16.64
N GLU A 106 -12.06 32.66 15.56
CA GLU A 106 -12.65 34.01 15.39
C GLU A 106 -13.76 34.29 16.42
N ILE A 107 -14.58 33.28 16.76
CA ILE A 107 -15.69 33.42 17.72
C ILE A 107 -15.19 33.43 19.19
N ARG A 108 -14.04 32.80 19.49
CA ARG A 108 -13.43 32.81 20.85
C ARG A 108 -11.90 32.83 20.78
N PRO A 109 -11.27 34.02 20.72
CA PRO A 109 -9.82 34.12 20.81
C PRO A 109 -9.34 33.54 22.14
N GLY A 110 -8.49 32.50 22.09
CA GLY A 110 -7.89 31.86 23.27
C GLY A 110 -8.49 30.52 23.70
N HIS A 111 -9.57 30.05 23.08
CA HIS A 111 -10.09 28.70 23.35
C HIS A 111 -9.41 27.68 22.42
N LYS A 112 -8.28 27.10 22.86
CA LYS A 112 -7.63 25.99 22.13
C LYS A 112 -8.61 24.82 22.10
N MET A 113 -9.17 24.52 20.92
CA MET A 113 -9.96 23.32 20.71
C MET A 113 -9.05 22.13 21.06
N SER A 114 -9.34 21.45 22.17
CA SER A 114 -8.53 20.34 22.63
C SER A 114 -8.58 19.23 21.57
N LEU A 115 -7.41 18.70 21.26
CA LEU A 115 -7.14 17.60 20.32
C LEU A 115 -7.92 16.30 20.57
N ASP A 116 -8.82 16.26 21.55
CA ASP A 116 -9.61 15.06 21.86
C ASP A 116 -10.75 14.83 20.87
N VAL A 117 -11.31 15.88 20.26
CA VAL A 117 -12.28 15.71 19.14
C VAL A 117 -11.58 15.14 17.90
N ASP A 118 -10.30 15.45 17.70
CA ASP A 118 -9.50 14.92 16.58
C ASP A 118 -9.29 13.40 16.69
N LYS A 119 -9.20 12.83 17.90
CA LYS A 119 -9.05 11.37 18.06
C LYS A 119 -10.34 10.61 17.78
N GLU A 120 -11.49 11.19 18.12
CA GLU A 120 -12.79 10.55 17.97
C GLU A 120 -13.25 10.56 16.50
N TYR A 121 -12.98 11.63 15.74
CA TYR A 121 -13.28 11.68 14.29
C TYR A 121 -12.24 10.97 13.41
N ARG A 122 -10.97 10.90 13.83
CA ARG A 122 -9.93 10.11 13.15
C ARG A 122 -10.24 8.60 13.17
N ASN A 123 -11.04 8.14 14.15
CA ASN A 123 -11.53 6.77 14.23
C ASN A 123 -12.85 6.53 13.47
N MET A 124 -13.62 7.57 13.15
CA MET A 124 -14.93 7.40 12.50
C MET A 124 -14.92 7.56 10.97
N ASN A 125 -13.97 8.32 10.39
CA ASN A 125 -13.98 8.64 8.95
C ASN A 125 -12.65 8.45 8.21
N MET A 126 -11.63 7.78 8.79
CA MET A 126 -10.59 7.25 7.92
C MET A 126 -11.18 6.05 7.16
N PRO A 127 -11.28 6.08 5.81
CA PRO A 127 -11.33 4.81 5.11
C PRO A 127 -10.06 4.07 5.53
N THR A 128 -10.23 2.95 6.21
CA THR A 128 -9.14 1.97 6.30
C THR A 128 -8.61 1.82 4.89
N PRO A 129 -7.29 1.98 4.63
CA PRO A 129 -6.76 1.78 3.29
C PRO A 129 -7.33 0.47 2.81
N SER A 130 -8.09 0.53 1.71
CA SER A 130 -8.70 -0.64 1.11
C SER A 130 -7.54 -1.57 0.76
N LYS A 131 -7.26 -2.49 1.69
CA LYS A 131 -6.35 -3.60 1.50
C LYS A 131 -7.09 -4.60 0.61
N SER A 132 -7.32 -4.23 -0.63
CA SER A 132 -7.58 -5.16 -1.72
C SER A 132 -6.28 -5.64 -2.37
N ARG A 133 -5.12 -5.35 -1.77
CA ARG A 133 -3.98 -6.26 -1.91
C ARG A 133 -4.35 -7.51 -1.14
N PHE A 134 -4.61 -8.59 -1.86
CA PHE A 134 -4.51 -9.95 -1.36
C PHE A 134 -3.05 -10.19 -0.93
N SER A 135 -2.62 -9.49 0.13
CA SER A 135 -1.33 -9.69 0.75
C SER A 135 -1.47 -11.01 1.49
N ILE A 136 -1.11 -12.09 0.80
CA ILE A 136 -0.77 -13.34 1.47
C ILE A 136 0.17 -12.92 2.61
N PRO A 137 -0.21 -13.11 3.89
CA PRO A 137 0.62 -12.69 4.99
C PRO A 137 2.02 -13.24 4.74
N GLN A 138 3.08 -12.43 4.89
CA GLN A 138 4.47 -12.89 4.69
C GLN A 138 4.77 -14.30 5.25
N PRO A 139 4.27 -14.72 6.43
CA PRO A 139 4.48 -16.09 6.89
C PRO A 139 3.82 -17.17 6.00
N VAL A 140 2.68 -16.88 5.39
CA VAL A 140 1.96 -17.81 4.49
C VAL A 140 2.69 -17.96 3.15
N ALA A 141 3.24 -16.87 2.60
CA ALA A 141 4.03 -16.93 1.38
C ALA A 141 5.34 -17.71 1.58
N PHE A 142 5.99 -17.52 2.74
CA PHE A 142 7.19 -18.28 3.12
C PHE A 142 6.88 -19.78 3.29
N LEU A 143 5.74 -20.12 3.91
CA LEU A 143 5.31 -21.51 4.07
C LEU A 143 4.97 -22.18 2.74
N ALA A 144 4.29 -21.47 1.82
CA ALA A 144 4.00 -21.99 0.49
C ALA A 144 5.29 -22.28 -0.30
N TYR A 145 6.26 -21.36 -0.22
CA TYR A 145 7.57 -21.55 -0.84
C TYR A 145 8.35 -22.73 -0.22
N PHE A 146 8.33 -22.85 1.10
CA PHE A 146 9.00 -23.94 1.83
C PHE A 146 8.39 -25.31 1.51
N LEU A 147 7.06 -25.40 1.41
CA LEU A 147 6.36 -26.62 0.98
C LEU A 147 6.71 -27.02 -0.45
N LEU A 148 6.86 -26.04 -1.34
CA LEU A 148 7.21 -26.28 -2.74
C LEU A 148 8.63 -26.86 -2.86
N ILE A 149 9.59 -26.36 -2.07
CA ILE A 149 10.95 -26.92 -1.98
C ILE A 149 10.92 -28.37 -1.48
N ILE A 150 10.12 -28.66 -0.44
CA ILE A 150 9.99 -30.01 0.12
C ILE A 150 9.46 -30.99 -0.94
N ILE A 151 8.43 -30.59 -1.70
CA ILE A 151 7.85 -31.42 -2.77
C ILE A 151 8.89 -31.71 -3.87
N VAL A 152 9.63 -30.69 -4.31
CA VAL A 152 10.68 -30.86 -5.34
C VAL A 152 11.80 -31.79 -4.83
N TYR A 153 12.22 -31.64 -3.58
CA TYR A 153 13.27 -32.45 -2.99
C TYR A 153 12.86 -33.92 -2.83
N ILE A 154 11.63 -34.19 -2.37
CA ILE A 154 11.09 -35.55 -2.25
C ILE A 154 11.00 -36.22 -3.63
N GLY A 155 10.58 -35.48 -4.66
CA GLY A 155 10.49 -36.01 -6.03
C GLY A 155 11.83 -36.42 -6.64
N GLN A 156 12.96 -35.93 -6.11
CA GLN A 156 14.30 -36.31 -6.58
C GLN A 156 14.91 -37.49 -5.82
N VAL A 157 14.46 -37.77 -4.59
CA VAL A 157 15.14 -38.70 -3.69
C VAL A 157 14.32 -39.97 -3.43
N ALA A 158 12.99 -39.93 -3.60
CA ALA A 158 12.12 -41.05 -3.22
C ALA A 158 11.99 -42.10 -4.34
N GLU A 159 12.30 -43.36 -4.00
CA GLU A 159 11.88 -44.53 -4.79
C GLU A 159 10.34 -44.68 -4.71
N ALA A 160 9.72 -45.19 -5.77
CA ALA A 160 8.26 -45.21 -5.96
C ALA A 160 7.49 -45.82 -4.76
N ASP A 161 8.10 -46.76 -4.05
CA ASP A 161 7.48 -47.49 -2.94
C ASP A 161 7.39 -46.66 -1.64
N GLN A 162 8.14 -45.55 -1.52
CA GLN A 162 8.15 -44.69 -0.33
C GLN A 162 7.26 -43.45 -0.45
N ILE A 163 6.80 -43.13 -1.66
CA ILE A 163 5.99 -41.94 -1.94
C ILE A 163 4.69 -41.95 -1.14
N GLY A 164 4.05 -43.13 -0.98
CA GLY A 164 2.82 -43.28 -0.23
C GLY A 164 2.95 -42.92 1.25
N PHE A 165 4.06 -43.30 1.90
CA PHE A 165 4.31 -42.98 3.30
C PHE A 165 4.58 -41.50 3.51
N ILE A 166 5.31 -40.87 2.58
CA ILE A 166 5.63 -39.44 2.64
C ILE A 166 4.37 -38.59 2.45
N ILE A 167 3.49 -38.95 1.52
CA ILE A 167 2.21 -38.26 1.32
C ILE A 167 1.35 -38.37 2.60
N ALA A 168 1.24 -39.56 3.18
CA ALA A 168 0.49 -39.76 4.42
C ALA A 168 1.03 -38.92 5.59
N ALA A 169 2.36 -38.80 5.72
CA ALA A 169 3.00 -37.97 6.73
C ALA A 169 2.71 -36.47 6.52
N LEU A 170 2.79 -35.97 5.28
CA LEU A 170 2.49 -34.57 4.96
C LEU A 170 1.03 -34.20 5.23
N VAL A 171 0.09 -35.10 4.89
CA VAL A 171 -1.33 -34.92 5.22
C VAL A 171 -1.52 -34.87 6.73
N GLY A 172 -0.87 -35.77 7.48
CA GLY A 172 -0.91 -35.79 8.95
C GLY A 172 -0.42 -34.48 9.58
N ILE A 173 0.70 -33.94 9.08
CA ILE A 173 1.24 -32.66 9.53
C ILE A 173 0.28 -31.51 9.20
N GLY A 174 -0.30 -31.50 7.99
CA GLY A 174 -1.28 -30.49 7.58
C GLY A 174 -2.52 -30.46 8.48
N VAL A 175 -3.08 -31.63 8.80
CA VAL A 175 -4.22 -31.75 9.72
C VAL A 175 -3.87 -31.23 11.12
N LEU A 176 -2.69 -31.61 11.64
CA LEU A 176 -2.24 -31.18 12.96
C LEU A 176 -2.05 -29.66 13.03
N PHE A 177 -1.55 -29.05 11.95
CA PHE A 177 -1.41 -27.60 11.86
C PHE A 177 -2.76 -26.87 11.86
N VAL A 178 -3.75 -27.36 11.10
CA VAL A 178 -5.10 -26.79 11.09
C VAL A 178 -5.70 -26.83 12.51
N LEU A 179 -5.53 -27.94 13.23
CA LEU A 179 -6.00 -28.05 14.61
C LEU A 179 -5.35 -27.02 15.54
N ILE A 180 -4.04 -26.80 15.42
CA ILE A 180 -3.32 -25.79 16.21
C ILE A 180 -3.90 -24.39 15.95
N VAL A 181 -4.14 -24.04 14.67
CA VAL A 181 -4.71 -22.73 14.30
C VAL A 181 -6.12 -22.55 14.86
N VAL A 182 -6.96 -23.59 14.79
CA VAL A 182 -8.32 -23.57 15.35
C VAL A 182 -8.28 -23.39 16.86
N ILE A 183 -7.43 -24.15 17.58
CA ILE A 183 -7.27 -24.04 19.04
C ILE A 183 -6.77 -22.65 19.43
N TRP A 184 -5.79 -22.11 18.70
CA TRP A 184 -5.24 -20.79 18.94
C TRP A 184 -6.29 -19.68 18.77
N ASN A 185 -7.09 -19.75 17.70
CA ASN A 185 -8.19 -18.81 17.48
C ASN A 185 -9.26 -18.92 18.57
N ALA A 186 -9.64 -20.14 18.97
CA ALA A 186 -10.57 -20.35 20.08
C ALA A 186 -10.05 -19.75 21.39
N TYR A 187 -8.75 -19.92 21.68
CA TYR A 187 -8.08 -19.33 22.84
C TYR A 187 -8.12 -17.80 22.82
N ILE A 188 -7.84 -17.16 21.68
CA ILE A 188 -7.92 -15.69 21.54
C ILE A 188 -9.34 -15.20 21.82
N ILE A 189 -10.35 -15.84 21.22
CA ILE A 189 -11.75 -15.47 21.41
C ILE A 189 -12.15 -15.59 22.89
N PHE A 190 -11.76 -16.67 23.54
CA PHE A 190 -12.05 -16.90 24.96
C PHE A 190 -11.36 -15.87 25.86
N ARG A 191 -10.07 -15.59 25.63
CA ARG A 191 -9.31 -14.58 26.39
C ARG A 191 -9.91 -13.19 26.29
N ASN A 192 -10.45 -12.81 25.12
CA ASN A 192 -11.05 -11.50 24.91
C ASN A 192 -12.43 -11.36 25.57
N ARG A 193 -13.12 -12.45 25.92
CA ARG A 193 -14.40 -12.42 26.65
C ARG A 193 -14.24 -12.32 28.17
N LEU A 194 -13.03 -12.53 28.70
CA LEU A 194 -12.72 -12.47 30.13
C LEU A 194 -12.15 -11.11 30.58
N LYS A 195 -12.00 -10.15 29.66
CA LYS A 195 -11.65 -8.75 29.93
C LYS A 195 -12.88 -7.88 29.78
#